data_AF-A0A268QV09-F1
#
_entry.id   AF-A0A268QV09-F1
#
_cell.length_a   1.000
_cell.length_b   1.000
_cell.length_c   1.000
_cell.angle_alpha   90.00
_cell.angle_beta   90.00
_cell.angle_gamma   90.00
#
_symmetry.space_group_name_H-M   'P 1'
#
loop_
_entity.id
_entity.type
_entity.pdbx_description
1 polymer ?
#
loop_
_entity_poly.entity_id
_entity_poly.type
_entity_poly.pdbx_seq_one_letter_code
_entity_poly.pdbx_strand_id
1 'polypeptide(L)' 'IKTFANGLKTAVIGVTTQYIPNWEKRQHIEQLSFESAVVSLKRWVSYIQEEEKPDLIIVSYHGGFEKDIRT' A
#
# COMPACT_ATOMS: atom_id res chain seq x y z
N ILE A 1 -7.77 -9.05 5.91
CA ILE A 1 -9.00 -8.44 6.47
C ILE A 1 -9.18 -8.94 7.90
N LYS A 2 -9.61 -8.09 8.84
CA LYS A 2 -9.89 -8.47 10.22
C LYS A 2 -11.27 -7.95 10.63
N THR A 3 -12.10 -8.82 11.18
CA THR A 3 -13.34 -8.42 11.85
C THR A 3 -13.15 -8.51 13.37
N PHE A 4 -13.45 -7.44 14.08
CA PHE A 4 -13.32 -7.36 15.54
C PHE A 4 -14.61 -7.83 16.23
N ALA A 5 -14.53 -8.10 17.54
CA ALA A 5 -15.67 -8.62 18.32
C ALA A 5 -16.89 -7.69 18.33
N ASN A 6 -16.69 -6.39 18.10
CA ASN A 6 -17.75 -5.40 17.97
C ASN A 6 -18.32 -5.28 16.54
N GLY A 7 -17.91 -6.16 15.62
CA GLY A 7 -18.36 -6.18 14.23
C GLY A 7 -17.56 -5.29 13.27
N LEU A 8 -16.62 -4.47 13.76
CA LEU A 8 -15.81 -3.60 12.90
C LEU A 8 -14.94 -4.43 11.94
N LYS A 9 -15.03 -4.16 10.63
CA LYS A 9 -14.22 -4.82 9.58
C LYS A 9 -13.12 -3.88 9.09
N THR A 10 -11.87 -4.29 9.22
CA THR A 10 -10.69 -3.49 8.83
C THR A 10 -9.82 -4.23 7.80
N ALA A 11 -9.39 -3.50 6.78
CA ALA A 11 -8.36 -3.93 5.83
C ALA A 11 -7.03 -3.24 6.12
N VAL A 12 -5.92 -3.96 5.96
CA VAL A 12 -4.58 -3.39 5.98
C VAL A 12 -3.93 -3.67 4.63
N ILE A 13 -3.42 -2.64 3.97
CA ILE A 13 -2.71 -2.73 2.70
C ILE A 13 -1.25 -2.35 2.96
N GLY A 14 -0.33 -3.28 2.67
CA GLY A 14 1.10 -2.98 2.62
C GLY A 14 1.48 -2.45 1.25
N VAL A 15 2.28 -1.38 1.21
CA VAL A 15 2.81 -0.81 -0.04
C VAL A 15 4.24 -0.32 0.21
N THR A 16 5.10 -0.48 -0.78
CA THR A 16 6.51 -0.12 -0.69
C THR A 16 6.87 0.88 -1.78
N THR A 17 7.85 1.73 -1.53
CA THR A 17 8.34 2.70 -2.50
C THR A 17 8.75 2.05 -3.83
N GLN A 18 8.37 2.70 -4.92
CA GLN A 18 8.81 2.36 -6.27
C GLN A 18 10.30 2.63 -6.51
N TYR A 19 10.98 3.30 -5.58
CA TYR A 19 12.35 3.77 -5.75
C TYR A 19 13.42 2.69 -5.52
N ILE A 20 13.04 1.48 -5.12
CA ILE A 20 13.95 0.35 -4.83
C ILE A 20 15.01 0.10 -5.91
N PRO A 21 14.69 0.12 -7.22
CA PRO A 21 15.68 -0.14 -8.26
C PRO A 21 16.86 0.84 -8.29
N ASN A 22 16.77 1.99 -7.63
CA ASN A 22 17.83 2.99 -7.60
C ASN A 22 18.93 2.68 -6.57
N TRP A 23 18.68 1.83 -5.58
CA TRP A 23 19.65 1.48 -4.54
C TRP A 23 19.97 -0.02 -4.46
N GLU A 24 19.10 -0.90 -4.95
CA GLU A 24 19.30 -2.34 -4.87
C GLU A 24 20.07 -2.87 -6.09
N LYS A 25 20.85 -3.92 -5.90
CA LYS A 25 21.56 -4.60 -6.99
C LYS A 25 20.56 -5.28 -7.91
N ARG A 26 20.69 -5.06 -9.22
CA ARG A 26 19.83 -5.64 -10.26
C ARG A 26 19.61 -7.14 -10.10
N GLN A 27 20.67 -7.90 -9.79
CA GLN A 27 20.62 -9.36 -9.61
C GLN A 27 19.67 -9.83 -8.49
N HIS A 28 19.33 -8.97 -7.51
CA HIS A 28 18.38 -9.31 -6.45
C HIS A 28 16.92 -9.06 -6.84
N ILE A 29 16.69 -8.24 -7.87
CA ILE A 29 15.35 -7.72 -8.21
C ILE A 29 15.01 -7.86 -9.69
N GLU A 30 15.78 -8.63 -10.45
CA GLU A 30 15.66 -8.73 -11.91
C GLU A 30 14.29 -9.20 -12.40
N GLN A 31 13.55 -9.93 -11.56
CA GLN A 31 12.22 -10.45 -11.85
C GLN A 31 11.11 -9.68 -11.12
N LEU A 32 11.45 -8.57 -10.46
CA LEU A 32 10.52 -7.74 -9.71
C LEU A 32 10.26 -6.43 -10.46
N SER A 33 9.00 -6.02 -10.47
CA SER A 33 8.57 -4.71 -10.94
C SER A 33 7.99 -3.93 -9.78
N PHE A 34 8.45 -2.69 -9.62
CA PHE A 34 7.98 -1.79 -8.57
C PHE A 34 7.10 -0.70 -9.20
N GLU A 35 5.78 -0.89 -9.14
CA GLU A 35 4.80 0.09 -9.60
C GLU A 35 4.69 1.25 -8.60
N SER A 36 4.26 2.42 -9.09
CA SER A 36 3.94 3.57 -8.24
C SER A 36 2.96 3.19 -7.13
N ALA A 37 3.38 3.47 -5.89
CA ALA A 37 2.55 3.27 -4.70
C ALA A 37 1.16 3.91 -4.86
N VAL A 38 1.08 5.11 -5.44
CA VAL A 38 -0.21 5.80 -5.67
C VAL A 38 -1.07 5.07 -6.70
N VAL A 39 -0.46 4.59 -7.79
CA VAL A 39 -1.20 3.86 -8.84
C VAL A 39 -1.70 2.51 -8.30
N SER A 40 -0.83 1.74 -7.64
CA SER A 40 -1.20 0.46 -7.03
C SER A 40 -2.29 0.63 -5.98
N LEU A 41 -2.17 1.63 -5.10
CA LEU A 41 -3.16 1.89 -4.05
C LEU A 41 -4.52 2.25 -4.61
N LYS A 42 -4.62 3.08 -5.66
CA LYS A 42 -5.91 3.40 -6.29
C LYS A 42 -6.65 2.13 -6.73
N ARG A 43 -5.94 1.22 -7.41
CA ARG A 43 -6.51 -0.06 -7.86
C ARG A 43 -6.95 -0.94 -6.71
N TRP A 44 -6.09 -1.13 -5.71
CA TRP A 44 -6.36 -2.04 -4.60
C TRP A 44 -7.38 -1.52 -3.59
N VAL A 45 -7.39 -0.20 -3.32
CA VAL A 45 -8.39 0.41 -2.45
C VAL A 45 -9.78 0.25 -3.06
N SER A 46 -9.96 0.55 -4.36
CA SER A 46 -11.24 0.37 -5.04
C SER A 46 -11.71 -1.09 -4.99
N TYR A 47 -10.85 -2.04 -5.34
CA TYR A 47 -11.17 -3.47 -5.26
C TYR A 47 -11.60 -3.91 -3.85
N ILE A 48 -10.84 -3.50 -2.83
CA ILE A 48 -11.15 -3.87 -1.43
C ILE A 48 -12.46 -3.23 -0.97
N GLN A 49 -12.75 -2.00 -1.37
CA GLN A 49 -14.02 -1.35 -1.04
C GLN A 49 -15.22 -2.09 -1.67
N GLU A 50 -15.08 -2.54 -2.92
CA GLU A 50 -16.15 -3.23 -3.66
C GLU A 50 -16.38 -4.65 -3.14
N GLU A 51 -15.31 -5.44 -3.02
CA GLU A 51 -15.40 -6.87 -2.71
C GLU A 51 -15.48 -7.14 -1.21
N GLU A 52 -14.68 -6.43 -0.41
CA GLU A 52 -14.57 -6.68 1.02
C GLU A 52 -15.44 -5.74 1.86
N LYS A 53 -15.82 -4.57 1.35
CA LYS A 53 -16.67 -3.60 2.06
C LYS A 53 -16.23 -3.36 3.52
N PRO A 54 -14.94 -3.08 3.80
CA PRO A 54 -14.49 -2.81 5.16
C PRO A 54 -14.98 -1.44 5.63
N ASP A 55 -15.16 -1.28 6.95
CA ASP A 55 -15.44 0.02 7.57
C ASP A 55 -14.20 0.92 7.60
N LEU A 56 -13.00 0.31 7.66
CA LEU A 56 -11.73 1.01 7.74
C LEU A 56 -10.68 0.35 6.83
N ILE A 57 -9.92 1.19 6.11
CA ILE A 57 -8.74 0.77 5.35
C ILE A 57 -7.53 1.50 5.93
N ILE A 58 -6.51 0.73 6.32
CA ILE A 58 -5.23 1.22 6.83
C ILE A 58 -4.17 0.95 5.76
N VAL A 59 -3.46 1.98 5.34
CA VAL A 59 -2.30 1.84 4.45
C VAL A 59 -1.04 1.88 5.29
N SER A 60 -0.25 0.79 5.23
CA SER A 60 1.09 0.73 5.81
C SER A 60 2.10 0.92 4.68
N TYR A 61 2.57 2.16 4.51
CA TYR A 61 3.49 2.54 3.45
C TYR A 61 4.95 2.54 3.93
N HIS A 62 5.79 1.74 3.30
CA HIS A 62 7.24 1.81 3.44
C HIS A 62 7.83 2.81 2.42
N GLY A 63 7.81 4.08 2.80
CA GLY A 63 8.38 5.19 2.04
C GLY A 63 8.36 6.47 2.85
N GLY A 64 8.46 7.61 2.17
CA GLY A 64 8.49 8.94 2.80
C GLY A 64 7.37 9.85 2.30
N PHE A 65 7.31 11.04 2.90
CA PHE A 65 6.51 12.15 2.42
C PHE A 65 7.35 12.98 1.45
N GLU A 66 6.81 13.30 0.28
CA GLU A 66 7.49 14.11 -0.74
C GLU A 66 7.39 15.61 -0.47
N LYS A 67 6.56 16.00 0.50
CA LYS A 67 6.38 17.38 0.98
C LYS A 67 6.48 17.41 2.50
N ASP A 68 6.79 18.59 3.06
CA ASP A 68 6.71 18.78 4.51
C ASP A 68 5.25 18.59 4.95
N ILE A 69 5.06 17.94 6.08
CA ILE A 69 3.74 17.60 6.63
C ILE A 69 3.09 18.83 7.28
N ARG A 70 3.89 19.84 7.64
CA ARG A 70 3.49 21.02 8.41
C ARG A 70 3.27 22.26 7.56
N THR A 71 3.69 22.25 6.29
CA THR A 71 3.61 23.41 5.37
C THR A 71 2.99 23.00 4.05
#